data_AF-H9GTF0-F1
#
_entry.id   AF-H9GTF0-F1
#
_cell.length_a   1.000
_cell.length_b   1.000
_cell.length_c   1.000
_cell.angle_alpha   90.00
_cell.angle_beta   90.00
_cell.angle_gamma   90.00
#
_symmetry.space_group_name_H-M   'P 1'
#
loop_
_entity.id
_entity.type
_entity.pdbx_description
1 polymer ?
#
loop_
_entity_poly.entity_id
_entity_poly.type
_entity_poly.pdbx_seq_one_letter_code
_entity_poly.pdbx_strand_id
1 'polypeptide(L)'
;MKEEKDISEYIRRISRASSVWIGFRAKLASSKFTWGWSDGVKYVPGSALWDNRRPSTSSSYDQCVALRSVQDSTGSIRWWQYSCSTRYPYLCKYRAAF
;
A
#
# COMPACT_ATOMS: atom_id res chain seq x y z
N MET A 1 1.89 -10.91 -8.69
CA MET A 1 2.52 -12.13 -8.16
C MET A 1 4.04 -12.03 -8.09
N LYS A 2 4.79 -11.83 -9.19
CA LYS A 2 6.26 -11.70 -9.13
C LYS A 2 6.72 -10.45 -8.37
N GLU A 3 6.29 -9.26 -8.78
CA GLU A 3 6.69 -7.99 -8.14
C GLU A 3 6.34 -7.93 -6.65
N GLU A 4 5.18 -8.44 -6.25
CA GLU A 4 4.74 -8.54 -4.86
C GLU A 4 5.69 -9.38 -4.00
N LYS A 5 6.13 -10.54 -4.54
CA LYS A 5 7.08 -11.42 -3.87
C LYS A 5 8.44 -10.74 -3.72
N ASP A 6 8.93 -10.14 -4.79
CA ASP A 6 10.23 -9.43 -4.80
C ASP A 6 10.22 -8.27 -3.78
N ILE A 7 9.13 -7.49 -3.71
CA ILE A 7 8.94 -6.43 -2.72
C ILE A 7 8.92 -6.99 -1.29
N SER A 8 8.18 -8.07 -1.06
CA SER A 8 8.07 -8.69 0.27
C SER A 8 9.42 -9.17 0.78
N GLU A 9 10.17 -9.88 -0.06
CA GLU A 9 11.51 -10.39 0.27
C GLU A 9 12.50 -9.25 0.50
N TYR A 10 12.46 -8.22 -0.34
CA TYR A 10 13.30 -7.03 -0.17
C TYR A 10 13.06 -6.37 1.19
N ILE A 11 11.79 -6.08 1.55
CA ILE A 11 11.46 -5.42 2.81
C ILE A 11 11.89 -6.28 4.01
N ARG A 12 11.62 -7.59 4.00
CA ARG A 12 12.03 -8.53 5.07
C ARG A 12 13.53 -8.48 5.33
N ARG A 13 14.32 -8.33 4.26
CA ARG A 13 15.78 -8.26 4.35
C ARG A 13 16.29 -6.97 4.97
N ILE A 14 15.63 -5.84 4.68
CA ILE A 14 16.16 -4.50 5.02
C ILE A 14 15.48 -3.84 6.22
N SER A 15 14.35 -4.38 6.69
CA SER A 15 13.53 -3.77 7.73
C SER A 15 12.88 -4.83 8.60
N ARG A 16 12.71 -4.53 9.90
CA ARG A 16 11.91 -5.31 10.84
C ARG A 16 10.46 -4.82 10.97
N ALA A 17 10.09 -3.80 10.20
CA ALA A 17 8.74 -3.25 10.25
C ALA A 17 7.73 -4.26 9.72
N SER A 18 6.60 -4.37 10.42
CA SER A 18 5.45 -5.18 10.01
C SER A 18 4.56 -4.46 8.99
N SER A 19 4.65 -3.14 8.93
CA SER A 19 3.92 -2.28 7.99
C SER A 19 4.85 -1.31 7.27
N VAL A 20 4.65 -1.16 5.96
CA VAL A 20 5.44 -0.26 5.11
C VAL A 20 4.53 0.51 4.17
N TRP A 21 4.68 1.84 4.13
CA TRP A 21 3.94 2.69 3.21
C TRP A 21 4.30 2.41 1.75
N ILE A 22 3.28 2.46 0.89
CA ILE A 22 3.42 2.50 -0.57
C ILE A 22 2.77 3.77 -1.10
N GLY A 23 3.04 4.11 -2.37
CA GLY A 23 2.55 5.33 -3.00
C GLY A 23 1.04 5.37 -3.28
N PHE A 24 0.23 4.45 -2.75
CA PHE A 24 -1.21 4.40 -3.01
C PHE A 24 -1.99 5.11 -1.89
N ARG A 25 -2.88 6.03 -2.28
CA ARG A 25 -3.69 6.81 -1.33
C ARG A 25 -5.07 7.11 -1.88
N ALA A 26 -5.98 7.45 -0.98
CA ALA A 26 -7.26 8.06 -1.30
C ALA A 26 -7.33 9.46 -0.72
N LYS A 27 -7.71 10.41 -1.56
CA LYS A 27 -8.13 11.74 -1.11
C LYS A 27 -9.65 11.76 -0.91
N LEU A 28 -10.10 12.31 0.21
CA LEU A 28 -11.51 12.55 0.48
C LEU A 28 -11.89 13.93 -0.07
N ALA A 29 -12.74 13.96 -1.08
CA ALA A 29 -13.29 15.20 -1.63
C ALA A 29 -14.81 15.06 -1.73
N SER A 30 -15.55 16.00 -1.12
CA SER A 30 -17.02 16.02 -1.15
C SER A 30 -17.64 14.66 -0.76
N SER A 31 -17.15 14.06 0.32
CA SER A 31 -17.59 12.75 0.83
C SER A 31 -17.35 11.55 -0.09
N LYS A 32 -16.47 11.68 -1.10
CA LYS A 32 -16.06 10.60 -1.99
C LYS A 32 -14.55 10.40 -1.95
N PHE A 33 -14.14 9.14 -1.89
CA PHE A 33 -12.73 8.76 -2.00
C PHE A 33 -12.30 8.65 -3.46
N THR A 34 -11.24 9.37 -3.80
CA THR A 34 -10.55 9.22 -5.08
C THR A 34 -9.22 8.51 -4.85
N TRP A 35 -9.14 7.25 -5.29
CA TRP A 35 -7.97 6.39 -5.18
C TRP A 35 -6.97 6.66 -6.31
N GLY A 36 -5.68 6.76 -5.98
CA GLY A 36 -4.64 6.97 -6.99
C GLY A 36 -3.24 6.67 -6.47
N TRP A 37 -2.36 6.31 -7.41
CA TRP A 37 -0.93 6.18 -7.15
C TRP A 37 -0.24 7.55 -7.20
N SER A 38 0.80 7.73 -6.40
CA SER A 38 1.58 8.96 -6.33
C SER A 38 2.39 9.23 -7.61
N ASP A 39 2.66 8.20 -8.40
CA ASP A 39 3.37 8.29 -9.68
C ASP A 39 2.44 8.56 -10.87
N GLY A 40 1.13 8.70 -10.63
CA GLY A 40 0.13 8.97 -11.66
C GLY A 40 -0.31 7.74 -12.46
N VAL A 41 0.22 6.55 -12.18
CA VAL A 41 -0.24 5.32 -12.82
C VAL A 41 -1.71 5.08 -12.47
N LYS A 42 -2.52 4.73 -13.47
CA LYS A 42 -3.96 4.51 -13.29
C LYS A 42 -4.19 3.31 -12.37
N TYR A 43 -4.99 3.51 -11.33
CA TYR A 43 -5.45 2.41 -10.49
C TYR A 43 -6.45 1.52 -11.25
N VAL A 44 -6.26 0.20 -11.18
CA VAL A 44 -7.19 -0.80 -11.68
C VAL A 44 -7.96 -1.41 -10.49
N PRO A 45 -9.28 -1.17 -10.37
CA PRO A 45 -10.10 -1.75 -9.30
C PRO A 45 -10.11 -3.29 -9.32
N GLY A 46 -10.42 -3.90 -8.18
CA GLY A 46 -10.52 -5.37 -8.06
C GLY A 46 -9.22 -6.09 -7.71
N SER A 47 -8.18 -5.35 -7.31
CA SER A 47 -6.93 -5.95 -6.81
C SER A 47 -7.20 -6.90 -5.64
N ALA A 48 -6.75 -8.15 -5.77
CA ALA A 48 -6.82 -9.16 -4.73
C ALA A 48 -5.89 -8.87 -3.53
N LEU A 49 -5.03 -7.85 -3.65
CA LEU A 49 -4.05 -7.48 -2.63
C LEU A 49 -4.69 -6.74 -1.45
N TRP A 50 -5.88 -6.17 -1.62
CA TRP A 50 -6.65 -5.70 -0.48
C TRP A 50 -6.90 -6.84 0.50
N ASP A 51 -6.64 -6.61 1.77
CA ASP A 51 -6.77 -7.63 2.81
C ASP A 51 -8.19 -8.22 2.89
N ASN A 52 -9.20 -7.35 2.79
CA ASN A 52 -10.62 -7.71 2.69
C ASN A 52 -11.14 -7.72 1.24
N ARG A 53 -10.23 -7.81 0.25
CA ARG A 53 -10.49 -7.71 -1.21
C ARG A 53 -11.11 -6.39 -1.67
N ARG A 54 -11.34 -5.42 -0.78
CA ARG A 54 -11.85 -4.08 -1.10
C ARG A 54 -11.32 -3.02 -0.13
N PRO A 55 -11.22 -1.76 -0.58
CA PRO A 55 -10.97 -0.63 0.30
C PRO A 55 -12.16 -0.39 1.25
N SER A 56 -11.89 -0.06 2.51
CA SER A 56 -12.88 0.59 3.37
C SER A 56 -13.32 1.92 2.75
N THR A 57 -14.61 2.24 2.89
CA THR A 57 -15.24 3.47 2.38
C THR A 57 -15.76 4.36 3.52
N SER A 58 -15.66 3.92 4.77
CA SER A 58 -16.25 4.58 5.94
C SER A 58 -15.21 5.40 6.71
N SER A 59 -14.66 6.44 6.09
CA SER A 59 -13.72 7.34 6.76
C SER A 59 -14.00 8.81 6.42
N SER A 60 -13.72 9.69 7.39
CA SER A 60 -13.91 11.14 7.31
C SER A 60 -12.62 11.90 6.97
N TYR A 61 -11.53 11.18 6.67
CA TYR A 61 -10.23 11.75 6.35
C TYR A 61 -9.49 10.94 5.27
N ASP A 62 -8.49 11.57 4.64
CA ASP A 62 -7.62 10.95 3.65
C ASP A 62 -7.04 9.62 4.14
N GLN A 63 -7.01 8.62 3.25
CA GLN A 63 -6.49 7.28 3.57
C GLN A 63 -5.20 7.03 2.83
N CYS A 64 -4.20 6.54 3.54
CA CYS A 64 -2.95 6.07 2.95
C CYS A 64 -2.89 4.55 3.03
N VAL A 65 -2.20 3.91 2.08
CA VAL A 65 -2.13 2.45 2.00
C VAL A 65 -0.73 1.97 2.37
N ALA A 66 -0.69 1.04 3.32
CA ALA A 66 0.52 0.30 3.67
C ALA A 66 0.37 -1.16 3.27
N LEU A 67 1.51 -1.79 3.00
CA LEU A 67 1.65 -3.24 3.03
C LEU A 67 1.69 -3.66 4.51
N ARG A 68 0.84 -4.60 4.92
CA ARG A 68 0.84 -5.22 6.26
C ARG A 68 1.42 -6.62 6.22
N SER A 69 1.72 -7.15 7.42
CA SER A 69 2.20 -8.52 7.64
C SER A 69 3.48 -8.82 6.84
N VAL A 70 4.32 -7.81 6.62
CA VAL A 70 5.49 -7.97 5.75
C VAL A 70 6.50 -8.97 6.32
N GLN A 71 6.56 -9.13 7.64
CA GLN A 71 7.42 -10.09 8.32
C GLN A 71 6.82 -11.50 8.47
N ASP A 72 5.53 -11.68 8.13
CA ASP A 72 4.89 -12.99 8.23
C ASP A 72 5.36 -13.88 7.09
N SER A 73 6.29 -14.80 7.37
CA SER A 73 6.85 -15.73 6.39
C SER A 73 5.81 -16.71 5.81
N THR A 74 4.68 -16.89 6.49
CA THR A 74 3.61 -17.84 6.12
C THR A 74 2.44 -17.16 5.41
N GLY A 75 2.31 -15.84 5.57
CA GLY A 75 1.25 -15.02 4.99
C GLY A 75 1.68 -14.26 3.72
N SER A 76 0.70 -13.89 2.89
CA SER A 76 0.89 -12.93 1.80
C SER A 76 0.80 -11.50 2.33
N ILE A 77 1.62 -10.59 1.80
CA ILE A 77 1.47 -9.16 2.08
C ILE A 77 0.12 -8.67 1.57
N ARG A 78 -0.52 -7.78 2.35
CA ARG A 78 -1.83 -7.23 1.99
C ARG A 78 -1.85 -5.73 2.14
N TRP A 79 -2.66 -5.09 1.31
CA TRP A 79 -2.91 -3.66 1.37
C TRP A 79 -3.91 -3.37 2.48
N TRP A 80 -3.55 -2.43 3.34
CA TRP A 80 -4.41 -1.95 4.42
C TRP A 80 -4.41 -0.43 4.46
N GLN A 81 -5.56 0.13 4.82
CA GLN A 81 -5.75 1.57 4.95
C GLN A 81 -5.44 2.03 6.36
N TYR A 82 -4.71 3.12 6.45
CA TYR A 82 -4.40 3.77 7.70
C TYR A 82 -4.54 5.29 7.52
N SER A 83 -4.67 6.00 8.64
CA SER A 83 -4.46 7.45 8.65
C SER A 83 -3.11 7.80 8.04
N CYS A 84 -3.10 8.76 7.13
CA CYS A 84 -1.87 9.29 6.54
C CYS A 84 -0.94 9.93 7.59
N SER A 85 -1.44 10.24 8.80
CA SER A 85 -0.63 10.75 9.91
C SER A 85 0.15 9.66 10.64
N THR A 86 -0.11 8.38 10.38
CA THR A 86 0.58 7.26 11.04
C THR A 86 2.04 7.16 10.58
N ARG A 87 2.94 6.94 11.53
CA ARG A 87 4.38 6.84 11.26
C ARG A 87 4.78 5.41 10.92
N TYR A 88 5.04 5.15 9.64
CA TYR A 88 5.64 3.91 9.14
C TYR A 88 6.83 4.22 8.23
N PRO A 89 7.81 3.30 8.08
CA PRO A 89 8.76 3.40 6.99
C PRO A 89 8.04 3.28 5.64
N TYR A 90 8.69 3.70 4.56
CA TYR A 90 8.12 3.72 3.22
C TYR A 90 9.03 3.05 2.19
N LEU A 91 8.42 2.55 1.12
CA LEU A 91 9.11 2.00 -0.03
C LEU A 91 8.88 2.87 -1.27
N CYS A 92 9.96 3.24 -1.95
CA CYS A 92 9.93 3.98 -3.22
C CYS A 92 10.27 3.07 -4.40
N LYS A 93 9.76 3.42 -5.58
CA LYS A 93 10.10 2.82 -6.87
C LYS A 93 10.66 3.90 -7.78
N TYR A 94 11.68 3.55 -8.57
CA TYR A 94 12.26 4.42 -9.58
C TYR A 94 12.46 3.63 -10.88
N ARG A 95 12.55 4.34 -12.01
CA ARG A 95 12.95 3.76 -13.29
C ARG A 95 14.46 3.91 -13.41
N ALA A 96 15.18 2.79 -13.53
CA ALA A 96 16.60 2.84 -13.82
C ALA A 96 16.81 3.48 -15.20
N ALA A 97 17.72 4.45 -15.28
CA ALA A 97 18.24 4.95 -16.55
C ALA A 97 19.38 4.02 -16.97
N PHE A 98 19.27 3.45 -18.17
CA PHE A 98 20.35 2.75 -18.85
C PHE A 98 20.75 3.57 -20.06
#